data_AF-H3B016-F1
#
_entry.id   AF-H3B016-F1
#
_cell.length_a   1.000
_cell.length_b   1.000
_cell.length_c   1.000
_cell.angle_alpha   90.00
_cell.angle_beta   90.00
_cell.angle_gamma   90.00
#
_symmetry.space_group_name_H-M   'P 1'
#
loop_
_entity.id
_entity.type
_entity.pdbx_description
1 polymer ?
#
loop_
_entity_poly.entity_id
_entity_poly.type
_entity_poly.pdbx_seq_one_letter_code
_entity_poly.pdbx_strand_id
1 'polypeptide(L)'
;PLDLVFIIDSSRSVRPGEFEKVKIFLSDMVDTLDVGETTTRVAVVNYASTVKIEFYLKTYFNKADMKQAIFRISPLSAGTMTGLAIQTALDSAFTVESGARPKIMNISKVAIIVTDGRPQDKVQDIAAQARAIGIEIYAIGVDRADLQSLKLMASHPLEDHVFYVETYGVIEKFTSKFKETLCERLDICALGNHGCEHICVNAQGSYFCKCHPGFTLNADKKTCSSKKSH
;
A
#
# COMPACT_ATOMS: atom_id res chain seq x y z
N PRO A 1 -1.26 -9.04 5.24
CA PRO A 1 -1.71 -9.20 3.84
C PRO A 1 -2.26 -7.87 3.32
N LEU A 2 -1.95 -7.48 2.08
CA LEU A 2 -2.25 -6.15 1.54
C LEU A 2 -2.51 -6.20 0.03
N ASP A 3 -3.46 -5.41 -0.49
CA ASP A 3 -3.55 -5.11 -1.92
C ASP A 3 -2.95 -3.72 -2.17
N LEU A 4 -1.77 -3.68 -2.80
CA LEU A 4 -0.99 -2.47 -3.02
C LEU A 4 -0.97 -2.08 -4.51
N VAL A 5 -1.32 -0.84 -4.82
CA VAL A 5 -1.22 -0.30 -6.18
C VAL A 5 -0.28 0.89 -6.18
N PHE A 6 0.82 0.79 -6.93
CA PHE A 6 1.66 1.94 -7.24
C PHE A 6 1.04 2.72 -8.40
N ILE A 7 0.91 4.04 -8.25
CA ILE A 7 0.47 4.96 -9.29
C ILE A 7 1.63 5.91 -9.57
N ILE A 8 2.40 5.63 -10.62
CA ILE A 8 3.66 6.31 -10.92
C ILE A 8 3.49 7.31 -12.06
N ASP A 9 3.92 8.54 -11.81
CA ASP A 9 4.01 9.59 -12.80
C ASP A 9 5.21 9.36 -13.72
N SER A 10 4.96 9.31 -15.03
CA SER A 10 5.98 9.28 -16.08
C SER A 10 5.76 10.38 -17.12
N SER A 11 5.10 11.47 -16.69
CA SER A 11 4.88 12.66 -17.50
C SER A 11 6.20 13.37 -17.85
N ARG A 12 6.11 14.38 -18.72
CA ARG A 12 7.29 15.10 -19.20
C ARG A 12 8.05 15.85 -18.09
N SER A 13 7.39 16.23 -16.99
CA SER A 13 8.08 16.87 -15.86
C SER A 13 9.11 15.92 -15.23
N VAL A 14 8.77 14.62 -15.18
CA VAL A 14 9.62 13.58 -14.63
C VAL A 14 10.77 13.29 -15.59
N ARG A 15 11.96 13.79 -15.26
CA ARG A 15 13.16 13.59 -16.08
C ARG A 15 13.54 12.10 -16.13
N PRO A 16 14.17 11.61 -17.21
CA PRO A 16 14.53 10.19 -17.34
C PRO A 16 15.32 9.63 -16.15
N GLY A 17 16.30 10.39 -15.64
CA GLY A 17 17.07 9.99 -14.46
C GLY A 17 16.25 9.91 -13.17
N GLU A 18 15.18 10.72 -13.04
CA GLU A 18 14.26 10.63 -11.90
C GLU A 18 13.32 9.44 -12.05
N PHE A 19 12.85 9.14 -13.26
CA PHE A 19 12.02 7.96 -13.50
C PHE A 19 12.75 6.65 -13.19
N GLU A 20 14.05 6.56 -13.49
CA GLU A 20 14.86 5.40 -13.07
C GLU A 20 14.94 5.28 -11.54
N LYS A 21 14.97 6.39 -10.81
CA LYS A 21 14.90 6.35 -9.34
C LYS A 21 13.52 5.92 -8.81
N VAL A 22 12.42 6.25 -9.51
CA VAL A 22 11.09 5.69 -9.20
C VAL A 22 11.11 4.17 -9.31
N LYS A 23 11.70 3.62 -10.37
CA LYS A 23 11.80 2.17 -10.54
C LYS A 23 12.61 1.51 -9.42
N ILE A 24 13.73 2.12 -9.03
CA ILE A 24 14.56 1.67 -7.90
C ILE A 24 13.73 1.69 -6.62
N PHE A 25 13.02 2.78 -6.33
CA PHE A 25 12.13 2.87 -5.17
C PHE A 25 11.07 1.75 -5.14
N LEU A 26 10.34 1.55 -6.24
CA LEU A 26 9.34 0.49 -6.34
C LEU A 26 9.97 -0.88 -6.09
N SER A 27 11.14 -1.14 -6.68
CA SER A 27 11.93 -2.35 -6.50
C SER A 27 12.33 -2.58 -5.03
N ASP A 28 12.87 -1.57 -4.37
CA ASP A 28 13.32 -1.64 -2.97
C ASP A 28 12.12 -1.82 -2.03
N MET A 29 11.00 -1.16 -2.34
CA MET A 29 9.78 -1.35 -1.58
C MET A 29 9.27 -2.78 -1.69
N VAL A 30 9.26 -3.37 -2.89
CA VAL A 30 8.92 -4.78 -3.10
C VAL A 30 9.83 -5.72 -2.30
N ASP A 31 11.11 -5.39 -2.14
CA ASP A 31 12.02 -6.19 -1.29
C ASP A 31 11.59 -6.22 0.17
N THR A 32 10.96 -5.15 0.68
CA THR A 32 10.47 -5.08 2.07
C THR A 32 9.15 -5.81 2.30
N LEU A 33 8.37 -6.05 1.25
CA LEU A 33 7.04 -6.65 1.36
C LEU A 33 7.11 -8.18 1.40
N ASP A 34 6.16 -8.80 2.09
CA ASP A 34 5.91 -10.23 1.93
C ASP A 34 4.92 -10.43 0.76
N VAL A 35 5.47 -10.61 -0.44
CA VAL A 35 4.72 -10.75 -1.71
C VAL A 35 4.32 -12.18 -1.94
N GLY A 36 3.06 -12.40 -2.30
CA GLY A 36 2.51 -13.74 -2.53
C GLY A 36 1.02 -13.71 -2.79
N GLU A 37 0.47 -14.85 -3.22
CA GLU A 37 -0.94 -14.96 -3.60
C GLU A 37 -1.88 -14.72 -2.41
N THR A 38 -1.53 -15.18 -1.22
CA THR A 38 -2.33 -15.00 0.00
C THR A 38 -1.85 -13.84 0.88
N THR A 39 -0.66 -13.29 0.60
CA THR A 39 0.00 -12.25 1.41
C THR A 39 -0.18 -10.86 0.78
N THR A 40 0.86 -10.22 0.27
CA THR A 40 0.79 -8.91 -0.41
C THR A 40 0.73 -9.09 -1.92
N ARG A 41 -0.28 -8.48 -2.54
CA ARG A 41 -0.45 -8.39 -3.99
C ARG A 41 -0.11 -6.98 -4.43
N VAL A 42 0.61 -6.84 -5.55
CA VAL A 42 1.09 -5.56 -6.05
C VAL A 42 0.66 -5.36 -7.50
N ALA A 43 0.19 -4.16 -7.82
CA ALA A 43 -0.03 -3.70 -9.18
C ALA A 43 0.74 -2.39 -9.42
N VAL A 44 1.03 -2.09 -10.69
CA VAL A 44 1.66 -0.83 -11.08
C VAL A 44 0.85 -0.19 -12.19
N VAL A 45 0.44 1.05 -11.95
CA VAL A 45 -0.24 1.95 -12.88
C VAL A 45 0.74 3.06 -13.22
N ASN A 46 1.10 3.16 -14.49
CA ASN A 46 1.98 4.18 -15.04
C ASN A 46 1.14 5.22 -15.78
N TYR A 47 1.33 6.50 -15.49
CA TYR A 47 0.50 7.54 -16.10
C TYR A 47 1.28 8.76 -16.58
N ALA A 48 0.70 9.42 -17.57
CA ALA A 48 1.07 10.75 -18.04
C ALA A 48 -0.19 11.42 -18.62
N SER A 49 -0.23 11.75 -19.92
CA SER A 49 -1.49 12.12 -20.62
C SER A 49 -2.46 10.94 -20.76
N THR A 50 -1.93 9.72 -20.74
CA THR A 50 -2.68 8.47 -20.77
C THR A 50 -2.30 7.63 -19.56
N VAL A 51 -3.11 6.63 -19.24
CA VAL A 51 -2.86 5.69 -18.14
C VAL A 51 -2.64 4.30 -18.71
N LYS A 52 -1.59 3.63 -18.24
CA LYS A 52 -1.25 2.26 -18.60
C LYS A 52 -1.08 1.44 -17.33
N ILE A 53 -1.81 0.33 -17.24
CA ILE A 53 -1.58 -0.66 -16.19
C ILE A 53 -0.42 -1.55 -16.66
N GLU A 54 0.72 -1.48 -15.99
CA GLU A 54 1.91 -2.24 -16.34
C GLU A 54 1.75 -3.71 -15.93
N PHE A 55 1.12 -3.95 -14.78
CA PHE A 55 0.62 -5.26 -14.36
C PHE A 55 -0.42 -5.14 -13.23
N TYR A 56 -1.24 -6.18 -13.07
CA TYR A 56 -2.34 -6.25 -12.12
C TYR A 56 -1.95 -6.99 -10.83
N LEU A 57 -2.80 -6.91 -9.80
CA LEU A 57 -2.60 -7.57 -8.49
C LEU A 57 -2.47 -9.10 -8.58
N LYS A 58 -3.02 -9.71 -9.64
CA LYS A 58 -2.94 -11.15 -9.91
C LYS A 58 -1.77 -11.58 -10.82
N THR A 59 -0.95 -10.64 -11.31
CA THR A 59 0.04 -10.94 -12.35
C THR A 59 1.30 -11.60 -11.79
N TYR A 60 1.85 -11.06 -10.69
CA TYR A 60 3.10 -11.55 -10.11
C TYR A 60 2.94 -11.83 -8.61
N PHE A 61 3.39 -13.01 -8.19
CA PHE A 61 3.40 -13.45 -6.78
C PHE A 61 4.81 -13.76 -6.26
N ASN A 62 5.84 -13.43 -7.03
CA ASN A 62 7.22 -13.53 -6.59
C ASN A 62 7.96 -12.21 -6.86
N LYS A 63 8.93 -11.90 -5.99
CA LYS A 63 9.66 -10.62 -6.03
C LYS A 63 10.52 -10.48 -7.29
N ALA A 64 11.16 -11.55 -7.73
CA ALA A 64 12.12 -11.50 -8.85
C ALA A 64 11.44 -11.06 -10.15
N ASP A 65 10.33 -11.69 -10.52
CA ASP A 65 9.59 -11.36 -11.74
C ASP A 65 8.94 -9.96 -11.64
N MET A 66 8.41 -9.60 -10.47
CA MET A 66 7.82 -8.29 -10.23
C MET A 66 8.85 -7.17 -10.41
N LYS A 67 10.06 -7.32 -9.84
CA LYS A 67 11.16 -6.36 -10.01
C LYS A 67 11.60 -6.28 -11.47
N GLN A 68 11.71 -7.43 -12.16
CA GLN A 68 12.04 -7.44 -13.58
C GLN A 68 10.98 -6.69 -14.41
N ALA A 69 9.70 -6.86 -14.09
CA ALA A 69 8.62 -6.12 -14.74
C ALA A 69 8.71 -4.62 -14.47
N ILE A 70 8.97 -4.20 -13.22
CA ILE A 70 9.16 -2.79 -12.83
C ILE A 70 10.29 -2.14 -13.65
N PHE A 71 11.45 -2.79 -13.77
CA PHE A 71 12.58 -2.20 -14.50
C PHE A 71 12.35 -2.08 -16.01
N ARG A 72 11.43 -2.89 -16.58
CA ARG A 72 11.04 -2.83 -18.00
C ARG A 72 10.03 -1.73 -18.33
N ILE A 73 9.45 -1.06 -17.32
CA ILE A 73 8.48 0.01 -17.55
C ILE A 73 9.12 1.14 -18.35
N SER A 74 8.45 1.59 -19.40
CA SER A 74 8.88 2.73 -20.21
C SER A 74 8.01 3.95 -19.91
N PRO A 75 8.60 5.15 -19.79
CA PRO A 75 7.83 6.36 -19.49
C PRO A 75 6.90 6.73 -20.66
N LEU A 76 5.69 7.18 -20.34
CA LEU A 76 4.67 7.54 -21.34
C LEU A 76 4.88 8.95 -21.91
N SER A 77 5.51 9.85 -21.14
CA SER A 77 5.73 11.26 -21.48
C SER A 77 4.43 12.05 -21.71
N ALA A 78 4.54 13.34 -22.05
CA ALA A 78 3.45 14.31 -22.22
C ALA A 78 2.91 14.91 -20.92
N GLY A 79 1.59 15.03 -20.77
CA GLY A 79 0.92 15.72 -19.66
C GLY A 79 0.82 14.89 -18.38
N THR A 80 0.11 15.40 -17.38
CA THR A 80 0.06 14.84 -16.01
C THR A 80 -1.39 14.69 -15.55
N MET A 81 -2.05 13.60 -15.96
CA MET A 81 -3.46 13.31 -15.66
C MET A 81 -3.60 12.42 -14.41
N THR A 82 -3.27 12.98 -13.25
CA THR A 82 -3.25 12.23 -11.98
C THR A 82 -4.64 11.80 -11.54
N GLY A 83 -5.67 12.62 -11.74
CA GLY A 83 -7.06 12.28 -11.42
C GLY A 83 -7.53 11.07 -12.23
N LEU A 84 -7.23 11.06 -13.53
CA LEU A 84 -7.48 9.92 -14.41
C LEU A 84 -6.73 8.65 -13.96
N ALA A 85 -5.50 8.80 -13.48
CA ALA A 85 -4.71 7.68 -12.97
C ALA A 85 -5.32 7.07 -11.70
N ILE A 86 -5.78 7.90 -10.77
CA ILE A 86 -6.49 7.43 -9.57
C ILE A 86 -7.80 6.73 -10.00
N GLN A 87 -8.59 7.33 -10.89
CA GLN A 87 -9.82 6.73 -11.39
C GLN A 87 -9.58 5.36 -12.04
N THR A 88 -8.56 5.27 -12.89
CA THR A 88 -8.18 4.01 -13.55
C THR A 88 -7.75 2.95 -12.53
N ALA A 89 -7.03 3.34 -11.47
CA ALA A 89 -6.69 2.43 -10.40
C ALA A 89 -7.95 1.87 -9.70
N LEU A 90 -8.97 2.71 -9.45
CA LEU A 90 -10.25 2.27 -8.89
C LEU A 90 -10.98 1.30 -9.80
N ASP A 91 -11.14 1.67 -11.07
CA ASP A 91 -11.99 0.96 -12.02
C ASP A 91 -11.35 -0.31 -12.59
N SER A 92 -10.02 -0.43 -12.50
CA SER A 92 -9.30 -1.50 -13.19
C SER A 92 -8.22 -2.19 -12.38
N ALA A 93 -7.55 -1.53 -11.42
CA ALA A 93 -6.52 -2.19 -10.62
C ALA A 93 -7.07 -2.78 -9.31
N PHE A 94 -7.97 -2.08 -8.63
CA PHE A 94 -8.59 -2.50 -7.36
C PHE A 94 -9.84 -3.39 -7.52
N THR A 95 -10.05 -3.98 -8.69
CA THR A 95 -11.18 -4.88 -8.96
C THR A 95 -10.85 -6.34 -8.65
N VAL A 96 -11.88 -7.14 -8.32
CA VAL A 96 -11.72 -8.58 -8.06
C VAL A 96 -11.18 -9.31 -9.28
N GLU A 97 -11.65 -8.93 -10.47
CA GLU A 97 -11.18 -9.46 -11.75
C GLU A 97 -9.68 -9.26 -11.95
N SER A 98 -9.14 -8.14 -11.46
CA SER A 98 -7.71 -7.80 -11.52
C SER A 98 -6.88 -8.35 -10.36
N GLY A 99 -7.51 -9.09 -9.44
CA GLY A 99 -6.83 -9.74 -8.32
C GLY A 99 -6.96 -9.01 -6.98
N ALA A 100 -7.74 -7.95 -6.89
CA ALA A 100 -8.06 -7.35 -5.59
C ALA A 100 -8.93 -8.31 -4.77
N ARG A 101 -8.67 -8.41 -3.47
CA ARG A 101 -9.46 -9.28 -2.61
C ARG A 101 -10.82 -8.66 -2.29
N PRO A 102 -11.91 -9.46 -2.29
CA PRO A 102 -13.25 -8.96 -1.99
C PRO A 102 -13.35 -8.31 -0.60
N LYS A 103 -14.27 -7.36 -0.46
CA LYS A 103 -14.48 -6.60 0.78
C LYS A 103 -14.73 -7.49 2.01
N ILE A 104 -15.37 -8.65 1.84
CA ILE A 104 -15.65 -9.60 2.94
C ILE A 104 -14.37 -10.17 3.59
N MET A 105 -13.25 -10.19 2.87
CA MET A 105 -11.97 -10.63 3.43
C MET A 105 -11.29 -9.57 4.31
N ASN A 106 -11.82 -8.34 4.34
CA ASN A 106 -11.30 -7.22 5.13
C ASN A 106 -9.80 -6.95 4.92
N ILE A 107 -9.34 -7.06 3.67
CA ILE A 107 -7.94 -6.80 3.31
C ILE A 107 -7.75 -5.31 3.05
N SER A 108 -6.73 -4.73 3.67
CA SER A 108 -6.30 -3.35 3.41
C SER A 108 -5.98 -3.11 1.94
N LYS A 109 -6.48 -2.00 1.40
CA LYS A 109 -6.21 -1.55 0.03
C LYS A 109 -5.44 -0.24 0.09
N VAL A 110 -4.24 -0.21 -0.48
CA VAL A 110 -3.34 0.94 -0.39
C VAL A 110 -2.94 1.37 -1.79
N ALA A 111 -3.04 2.67 -2.07
CA ALA A 111 -2.48 3.31 -3.25
C ALA A 111 -1.26 4.16 -2.84
N ILE A 112 -0.14 4.00 -3.53
CA ILE A 112 1.03 4.86 -3.38
C ILE A 112 1.20 5.64 -4.67
N ILE A 113 0.96 6.96 -4.59
CA ILE A 113 1.09 7.88 -5.71
C ILE A 113 2.49 8.49 -5.65
N VAL A 114 3.26 8.34 -6.73
CA VAL A 114 4.59 8.96 -6.87
C VAL A 114 4.51 9.99 -7.99
N THR A 115 4.72 11.26 -7.69
CA THR A 115 4.63 12.36 -8.67
C THR A 115 5.59 13.49 -8.33
N ASP A 116 6.10 14.16 -9.36
CA ASP A 116 6.94 15.36 -9.23
C ASP A 116 6.17 16.66 -9.47
N GLY A 117 4.87 16.58 -9.75
CA GLY A 117 4.18 17.59 -10.52
C GLY A 117 2.91 18.16 -9.92
N ARG A 118 2.29 19.04 -10.71
CA ARG A 118 0.95 19.59 -10.50
C ARG A 118 0.00 18.86 -11.44
N PRO A 119 -1.06 18.20 -10.94
CA PRO A 119 -2.03 17.56 -11.80
C PRO A 119 -2.67 18.59 -12.75
N GLN A 120 -2.91 18.17 -13.99
CA GLN A 120 -3.58 18.98 -15.01
C GLN A 120 -5.10 18.76 -15.01
N ASP A 121 -5.58 17.88 -14.14
CA ASP A 121 -6.98 17.53 -13.93
C ASP A 121 -7.38 17.62 -12.45
N LYS A 122 -8.67 17.40 -12.16
CA LYS A 122 -9.21 17.48 -10.80
C LYS A 122 -8.90 16.19 -10.04
N VAL A 123 -8.06 16.30 -9.00
CA VAL A 123 -7.67 15.15 -8.17
C VAL A 123 -8.49 14.99 -6.89
N GLN A 124 -9.02 16.09 -6.35
CA GLN A 124 -9.61 16.11 -5.01
C GLN A 124 -10.82 15.19 -4.87
N ASP A 125 -11.78 15.28 -5.79
CA ASP A 125 -13.03 14.52 -5.71
C ASP A 125 -12.79 13.02 -5.89
N ILE A 126 -11.93 12.65 -6.85
CA ILE A 126 -11.60 11.25 -7.13
C ILE A 126 -10.79 10.64 -5.97
N ALA A 127 -9.83 11.39 -5.42
CA ALA A 127 -9.10 10.94 -4.24
C ALA A 127 -10.03 10.81 -3.01
N ALA A 128 -10.98 11.72 -2.83
CA ALA A 128 -11.99 11.62 -1.78
C ALA A 128 -12.87 10.37 -1.95
N GLN A 129 -13.29 10.05 -3.18
CA GLN A 129 -14.03 8.84 -3.48
C GLN A 129 -13.23 7.58 -3.16
N ALA A 130 -11.97 7.52 -3.59
CA ALA A 130 -11.06 6.42 -3.30
C ALA A 130 -10.93 6.18 -1.77
N ARG A 131 -10.73 7.25 -1.00
CA ARG A 131 -10.69 7.18 0.48
C ARG A 131 -12.02 6.71 1.08
N ALA A 132 -13.15 7.21 0.57
CA ALA A 132 -14.48 6.86 1.06
C ALA A 132 -14.82 5.37 0.87
N ILE A 133 -14.24 4.71 -0.14
CA ILE A 133 -14.41 3.27 -0.37
C ILE A 133 -13.36 2.40 0.34
N GLY A 134 -12.51 3.01 1.19
CA GLY A 134 -11.55 2.31 2.05
C GLY A 134 -10.18 2.10 1.42
N ILE A 135 -9.82 2.84 0.36
CA ILE A 135 -8.45 2.86 -0.17
C ILE A 135 -7.66 3.93 0.57
N GLU A 136 -6.58 3.50 1.21
CA GLU A 136 -5.65 4.42 1.83
C GLU A 136 -4.65 4.95 0.81
N ILE A 137 -4.45 6.26 0.75
CA ILE A 137 -3.59 6.90 -0.25
C ILE A 137 -2.37 7.52 0.44
N TYR A 138 -1.19 7.09 0.01
CA TYR A 138 0.08 7.75 0.31
C TYR A 138 0.50 8.57 -0.91
N ALA A 139 0.88 9.82 -0.71
CA ALA A 139 1.36 10.71 -1.76
C ALA A 139 2.84 11.03 -1.53
N ILE A 140 3.67 10.65 -2.49
CA ILE A 140 5.11 10.84 -2.50
C ILE A 140 5.45 11.88 -3.56
N GLY A 141 5.83 13.06 -3.09
CA GLY A 141 6.30 14.17 -3.90
C GLY A 141 7.80 14.12 -4.13
N VAL A 142 8.20 14.25 -5.39
CA VAL A 142 9.60 14.25 -5.82
C VAL A 142 10.03 15.64 -6.31
N ASP A 143 11.27 16.04 -6.02
CA ASP A 143 11.92 17.27 -6.52
C ASP A 143 11.10 18.54 -6.25
N ARG A 144 10.29 19.02 -7.21
CA ARG A 144 9.49 20.26 -7.10
C ARG A 144 7.99 20.00 -6.97
N ALA A 145 7.62 18.83 -6.46
CA ALA A 145 6.23 18.45 -6.29
C ALA A 145 5.42 19.49 -5.50
N ASP A 146 4.18 19.69 -5.93
CA ASP A 146 3.30 20.66 -5.31
C ASP A 146 2.66 20.08 -4.03
N LEU A 147 3.16 20.49 -2.87
CA LEU A 147 2.74 19.94 -1.58
C LEU A 147 1.22 20.06 -1.35
N GLN A 148 0.59 21.13 -1.84
CA GLN A 148 -0.85 21.29 -1.70
C GLN A 148 -1.62 20.24 -2.50
N SER A 149 -1.16 19.95 -3.72
CA SER A 149 -1.72 18.88 -4.57
C SER A 149 -1.56 17.51 -3.91
N LEU A 150 -0.40 17.21 -3.32
CA LEU A 150 -0.17 15.94 -2.59
C LEU A 150 -1.16 15.78 -1.43
N LYS A 151 -1.39 16.84 -0.65
CA LYS A 151 -2.32 16.83 0.49
C LYS A 151 -3.78 16.61 0.08
N LEU A 152 -4.18 17.04 -1.11
CA LEU A 152 -5.54 16.81 -1.61
C LEU A 152 -5.78 15.34 -1.98
N MET A 153 -4.71 14.63 -2.36
CA MET A 153 -4.77 13.22 -2.74
C MET A 153 -4.65 12.28 -1.54
N ALA A 154 -3.73 12.57 -0.62
CA ALA A 154 -3.39 11.68 0.48
C ALA A 154 -4.54 11.45 1.48
N SER A 155 -4.46 10.32 2.19
CA SER A 155 -5.27 10.04 3.37
C SER A 155 -4.83 10.87 4.58
N HIS A 156 -5.69 10.95 5.60
CA HIS A 156 -5.35 11.53 6.89
C HIS A 156 -4.83 10.46 7.86
N PRO A 157 -3.96 10.83 8.83
CA PRO A 157 -3.38 12.16 9.02
C PRO A 157 -2.24 12.44 8.02
N LEU A 158 -2.07 13.70 7.61
CA LEU A 158 -1.22 14.05 6.46
C LEU A 158 0.27 13.80 6.72
N GLU A 159 0.71 13.96 7.96
CA GLU A 159 2.07 13.67 8.43
C GLU A 159 2.49 12.20 8.28
N ASP A 160 1.51 11.30 8.15
CA ASP A 160 1.74 9.87 7.94
C ASP A 160 1.59 9.44 6.48
N HIS A 161 0.98 10.28 5.64
CA HIS A 161 0.59 9.92 4.28
C HIS A 161 1.19 10.80 3.20
N VAL A 162 1.78 11.94 3.55
CA VAL A 162 2.43 12.85 2.60
C VAL A 162 3.92 12.87 2.87
N PHE A 163 4.68 12.49 1.86
CA PHE A 163 6.13 12.46 1.91
C PHE A 163 6.68 13.33 0.80
N TYR A 164 7.56 14.25 1.16
CA TYR A 164 8.29 15.06 0.21
C TYR A 164 9.75 14.63 0.26
N VAL A 165 10.29 14.23 -0.89
CA VAL A 165 11.68 13.81 -0.99
C VAL A 165 12.42 14.82 -1.86
N GLU A 166 13.28 15.62 -1.22
CA GLU A 166 14.19 16.56 -1.91
C GLU A 166 15.18 15.81 -2.82
N THR A 167 15.53 14.59 -2.41
CA THR A 167 16.26 13.61 -3.20
C THR A 167 15.70 12.21 -2.89
N TYR A 168 15.70 11.30 -3.88
CA TYR A 168 15.20 9.93 -3.69
C TYR A 168 15.94 9.15 -2.57
N GLY A 169 17.10 9.60 -2.07
CA GLY A 169 17.76 9.00 -0.90
C GLY A 169 16.92 9.10 0.40
N VAL A 170 15.92 9.98 0.44
CA VAL A 170 14.99 10.11 1.59
C VAL A 170 13.83 9.10 1.53
N ILE A 171 13.73 8.32 0.44
CA ILE A 171 12.72 7.28 0.29
C ILE A 171 12.90 6.16 1.31
N GLU A 172 14.11 5.91 1.81
CA GLU A 172 14.34 4.98 2.92
C GLU A 172 13.52 5.33 4.17
N LYS A 173 13.29 6.63 4.42
CA LYS A 173 12.46 7.11 5.53
C LYS A 173 10.99 6.76 5.32
N PHE A 174 10.49 6.90 4.08
CA PHE A 174 9.16 6.45 3.73
C PHE A 174 9.05 4.93 3.85
N THR A 175 9.98 4.18 3.25
CA THR A 175 9.99 2.71 3.31
C THR A 175 10.01 2.20 4.75
N SER A 176 10.79 2.83 5.63
CA SER A 176 10.84 2.49 7.06
C SER A 176 9.52 2.80 7.77
N LYS A 177 8.97 4.02 7.60
CA LYS A 177 7.70 4.41 8.21
C LYS A 177 6.52 3.59 7.69
N PHE A 178 6.52 3.27 6.40
CA PHE A 178 5.52 2.42 5.78
C PHE A 178 5.63 0.98 6.29
N LYS A 179 6.85 0.45 6.45
CA LYS A 179 7.08 -0.85 7.06
C LYS A 179 6.57 -0.89 8.50
N GLU A 180 6.87 0.13 9.31
CA GLU A 180 6.35 0.26 10.68
C GLU A 180 4.82 0.28 10.69
N THR A 181 4.21 1.12 9.85
CA THR A 181 2.75 1.23 9.73
C THR A 181 2.12 -0.09 9.30
N LEU A 182 2.72 -0.81 8.35
CA LEU A 182 2.26 -2.13 7.95
C LEU A 182 2.41 -3.16 9.06
N CYS A 183 3.54 -3.16 9.78
CA CYS A 183 3.78 -4.05 10.91
C CYS A 183 2.79 -3.78 12.06
N GLU A 184 2.45 -2.53 12.33
CA GLU A 184 1.44 -2.13 13.30
C GLU A 184 0.02 -2.57 12.91
N ARG A 185 -0.25 -2.69 11.61
CA ARG A 185 -1.55 -3.09 11.05
C ARG A 185 -1.66 -4.58 10.70
N LEU A 186 -0.61 -5.36 10.92
CA LEU A 186 -0.68 -6.80 10.71
C LEU A 186 -1.65 -7.43 11.70
N ASP A 187 -2.75 -7.99 11.18
CA ASP A 187 -3.61 -8.81 12.01
C ASP A 187 -2.96 -10.17 12.28
N ILE A 188 -2.17 -10.25 13.36
CA ILE A 188 -1.48 -11.48 13.77
C ILE A 188 -2.46 -12.62 14.07
N CYS A 189 -3.70 -12.30 14.46
CA CYS A 189 -4.74 -13.31 14.66
C CYS A 189 -5.25 -13.88 13.33
N ALA A 190 -5.30 -13.07 12.27
CA ALA A 190 -5.69 -13.51 10.93
C ALA A 190 -4.62 -14.39 10.24
N LEU A 191 -3.37 -14.39 10.72
CA LEU A 191 -2.30 -15.25 10.20
C LEU A 191 -2.46 -16.73 10.60
N GLY A 192 -3.31 -17.03 11.59
CA GLY A 192 -3.62 -18.40 12.02
C GLY A 192 -2.49 -19.14 12.75
N ASN A 193 -1.32 -18.52 12.93
CA ASN A 193 -0.15 -19.10 13.61
C ASN A 193 0.12 -18.47 14.99
N HIS A 194 -0.89 -17.82 15.58
CA HIS A 194 -0.76 -17.06 16.84
C HIS A 194 -0.63 -17.95 18.10
N GLY A 195 -0.94 -19.24 18.03
CA GLY A 195 -0.73 -20.18 19.14
C GLY A 195 -1.54 -19.88 20.41
N CYS A 196 -2.66 -19.17 20.29
CA CYS A 196 -3.62 -19.01 21.39
C CYS A 196 -4.49 -20.25 21.47
N GLU A 197 -4.68 -20.82 22.66
CA GLU A 197 -5.52 -22.02 22.83
C GLU A 197 -7.00 -21.72 22.53
N HIS A 198 -7.50 -20.56 22.96
CA HIS A 198 -8.87 -20.13 22.74
C HIS A 198 -8.93 -18.93 21.78
N ILE A 199 -9.00 -17.71 22.32
CA ILE A 199 -9.30 -16.51 21.55
C ILE A 199 -8.00 -15.75 21.32
N CYS A 200 -7.68 -15.43 20.07
CA CYS A 200 -6.67 -14.44 19.74
C CYS A 200 -7.32 -13.06 19.65
N VAL A 201 -6.75 -12.08 20.32
CA VAL A 201 -7.15 -10.68 20.22
C VAL A 201 -6.01 -9.90 19.60
N ASN A 202 -6.27 -9.31 18.44
CA ASN A 202 -5.31 -8.46 17.77
C ASN A 202 -5.08 -7.18 18.57
N ALA A 203 -3.83 -6.74 18.65
CA ALA A 203 -3.45 -5.44 19.18
C ALA A 203 -2.52 -4.75 18.15
N GLN A 204 -2.49 -3.43 18.09
CA GLN A 204 -1.62 -2.71 17.13
C GLN A 204 -0.16 -3.22 17.22
N GLY A 205 0.30 -3.88 16.16
CA GLY A 205 1.63 -4.51 16.05
C GLY A 205 1.87 -5.76 16.90
N SER A 206 0.83 -6.31 17.55
CA SER A 206 0.92 -7.38 18.55
C SER A 206 -0.37 -8.21 18.63
N TYR A 207 -0.43 -9.15 19.56
CA TYR A 207 -1.64 -9.86 19.91
C TYR A 207 -1.52 -10.38 21.33
N PHE A 208 -2.67 -10.71 21.91
CA PHE A 208 -2.73 -11.38 23.18
C PHE A 208 -3.86 -12.41 23.18
N CYS A 209 -3.69 -13.46 23.96
CA CYS A 209 -4.69 -14.51 24.06
C CYS A 209 -5.70 -14.17 25.16
N LYS A 210 -6.96 -14.51 24.91
CA LYS A 210 -8.03 -14.51 25.92
C LYS A 210 -8.63 -15.91 26.01
N CYS A 211 -9.19 -16.21 27.18
CA CYS A 211 -9.92 -17.44 27.40
C CYS A 211 -11.43 -17.20 27.35
N HIS A 212 -12.18 -18.23 26.97
CA HIS A 212 -13.63 -18.24 27.09
C HIS A 212 -14.08 -18.07 28.56
N PRO A 213 -15.32 -17.60 28.81
CA PRO A 213 -15.88 -17.55 30.16
C PRO A 213 -15.76 -18.90 30.87
N GLY A 214 -15.37 -18.88 32.15
CA GLY A 214 -15.09 -20.09 32.95
C GLY A 214 -13.62 -20.53 32.95
N PHE A 215 -12.76 -19.91 32.16
CA PHE A 215 -11.32 -20.19 32.12
C PHE A 215 -10.48 -18.98 32.53
N THR A 216 -9.23 -19.24 32.92
CA THR A 216 -8.22 -18.22 33.28
C THR A 216 -6.99 -18.43 32.41
N LEU A 217 -6.44 -17.34 31.89
CA LEU A 217 -5.22 -17.37 31.08
C LEU A 217 -4.02 -17.76 31.96
N ASN A 218 -3.24 -18.73 31.51
CA ASN A 218 -2.07 -19.23 32.21
C ASN A 218 -0.89 -18.25 32.11
N ALA A 219 0.16 -18.49 32.91
CA ALA A 219 1.35 -17.63 32.96
C ALA A 219 2.13 -17.59 31.63
N ASP A 220 1.96 -18.60 30.76
CA ASP A 220 2.52 -18.63 29.41
C ASP A 220 1.84 -17.62 28.45
N LYS A 221 0.72 -17.00 28.88
CA LYS A 221 -0.11 -16.06 28.11
C LYS A 221 -0.72 -16.67 26.84
N LYS A 222 -0.76 -18.00 26.74
CA LYS A 222 -1.22 -18.76 25.56
C LYS A 222 -2.33 -19.74 25.88
N THR A 223 -2.17 -20.48 26.98
CA THR A 223 -3.07 -21.56 27.37
C THR A 223 -4.06 -21.14 28.45
N CYS A 224 -5.14 -21.90 28.61
CA CYS A 224 -6.29 -21.57 29.43
C CYS A 224 -6.64 -22.72 30.38
N SER A 225 -6.66 -22.45 31.69
CA SER A 225 -7.08 -23.42 32.70
C SER A 225 -8.49 -23.12 33.20
N SER A 226 -9.31 -24.14 33.46
CA SER A 226 -10.63 -23.93 34.07
C SER A 226 -10.49 -23.25 35.44
N LYS A 227 -11.38 -22.30 35.73
CA LYS A 227 -11.48 -21.74 37.08
C LYS A 227 -11.96 -22.88 37.99
N LYS A 228 -11.10 -23.35 38.89
CA LYS A 228 -11.54 -24.25 39.96
C LYS A 228 -12.63 -23.52 40.74
N SER A 229 -13.86 -24.02 40.66
CA SER A 229 -14.93 -23.59 41.56
C SER A 229 -14.54 -24.04 42.96
N HIS A 230 -14.23 -23.09 43.84
CA HIS A 230 -14.25 -23.33 45.27
C HIS A 230 -15.69 -23.22 45.77
#